data_AF-A0A7X9XAZ7-F1
#
_entry.id   AF-A0A7X9XAZ7-F1
#
_cell.length_a   1.000
_cell.length_b   1.000
_cell.length_c   1.000
_cell.angle_alpha   90.00
_cell.angle_beta   90.00
_cell.angle_gamma   90.00
#
_symmetry.space_group_name_H-M   'P 1'
#
loop_
_entity.id
_entity.type
_entity.pdbx_description
1 polymer ?
#
loop_
_entity_poly.entity_id
_entity_poly.type
_entity_poly.pdbx_seq_one_letter_code
_entity_poly.pdbx_strand_id
1 'polypeptide(L)'
;MKEQLVNMEKGTLIQQKIQQLESIISELKELFPEEVEIDLNTEIEEKQTEKIPIKLKKANTNKTQEDMAKIRTKEEDNTQILLDNGMVGKAYSDKITAELIGKEQFFILELSLSSKVEGLEFNIETGEISGTPKSAGDFIGTLCYKLGENDDEKYPELNKEVLITINPDPNSLWKNLPTDENAPYQKDNTYAEVISTEKHKIIGASIRGRSHAHIGSFRDDHFINFVFEESQWTLQAVADGAGSAKYSRQGSKIACETLKQGVEDYLSGDDFKSLEENLVAYYSKTEQEDEEKENLGRTLSQQVYTFLSQTSYESYKVVKGFAEDKQQELKDFSTTLLFTLSKEFEFGTIVLSTWIGDGVICVYTNDKFETLGEPDGGEYAGQTRFLTMSSIFQEGFEKRISLNCYKEKPTAIILMTDGISDPYFETDEGLKDGEKWESLWNDLNDAVLSKSEEEEFKSSMIDWLGFPSKGHHDDRTISILS
;
A
#
# COMPACT_ATOMS: atom_id res chain seq x y z
N MET A 1 -37.26 8.61 -6.54
CA MET A 1 -36.96 8.27 -5.13
C MET A 1 -35.82 9.12 -4.55
N LYS A 2 -34.62 9.18 -5.15
CA LYS A 2 -33.53 10.07 -4.68
C LYS A 2 -33.86 11.58 -4.75
N GLU A 3 -34.52 12.07 -5.80
CA GLU A 3 -34.95 13.48 -5.87
C GLU A 3 -36.06 13.84 -4.86
N GLN A 4 -36.92 12.87 -4.52
CA GLN A 4 -37.95 13.06 -3.49
C GLN A 4 -37.35 13.13 -2.08
N LEU A 5 -36.29 12.37 -1.81
CA LEU A 5 -35.53 12.43 -0.55
C LEU A 5 -34.79 13.77 -0.40
N VAL A 6 -34.14 14.27 -1.46
CA VAL A 6 -33.44 15.57 -1.45
C VAL A 6 -34.41 16.74 -1.26
N ASN A 7 -35.62 16.68 -1.85
CA ASN A 7 -36.64 17.71 -1.65
C ASN A 7 -37.28 17.65 -0.26
N MET A 8 -37.42 16.46 0.35
CA MET A 8 -37.86 16.32 1.75
C MET A 8 -36.82 16.87 2.73
N GLU A 9 -35.53 16.60 2.54
CA GLU A 9 -34.46 17.15 3.40
C GLU A 9 -34.37 18.68 3.30
N LYS A 10 -34.51 19.25 2.10
CA LYS A 10 -34.54 20.71 1.92
C LYS A 10 -35.76 21.37 2.58
N GLY A 11 -36.94 20.75 2.49
CA GLY A 11 -38.14 21.22 3.19
C GLY A 11 -37.98 21.21 4.70
N THR A 12 -37.31 20.18 5.23
CA THR A 12 -37.03 20.03 6.67
C THR A 12 -36.04 21.10 7.16
N LEU A 13 -34.99 21.41 6.38
CA LEU A 13 -34.00 22.44 6.72
C LEU A 13 -34.60 23.86 6.70
N ILE A 14 -35.50 24.14 5.75
CA ILE A 14 -36.21 25.43 5.69
C ILE A 14 -37.15 25.58 6.89
N GLN A 15 -37.89 24.53 7.26
CA GLN A 15 -38.74 24.54 8.45
C GLN A 15 -37.94 24.75 9.74
N GLN A 16 -36.78 24.12 9.89
CA GLN A 16 -35.91 24.32 11.05
C GLN A 16 -35.40 25.77 11.14
N LYS A 17 -35.05 26.39 10.01
CA LYS A 17 -34.63 27.80 9.97
C LYS A 17 -35.77 28.77 10.30
N ILE A 18 -36.98 28.50 9.82
CA ILE A 18 -38.17 29.28 10.16
C ILE A 18 -38.44 29.18 11.67
N GLN A 19 -38.38 27.97 12.24
CA GLN A 19 -38.62 27.74 13.65
C GLN A 19 -37.55 28.41 14.55
N GLN A 20 -36.29 28.42 14.11
CA GLN A 20 -35.22 29.19 14.75
C GLN A 20 -35.47 30.71 14.69
N LEU A 21 -35.88 31.23 13.53
CA LEU A 21 -36.20 32.64 13.36
C LEU A 21 -37.41 33.06 14.22
N GLU A 22 -38.45 32.22 14.30
CA GLU A 22 -39.62 32.46 15.15
C GLU A 22 -39.26 32.47 16.64
N SER A 23 -38.36 31.59 17.08
CA SER A 23 -37.83 31.58 18.46
C SER A 23 -37.09 32.87 18.79
N ILE A 24 -36.21 33.31 17.88
CA ILE A 24 -35.43 34.55 18.04
C ILE A 24 -36.36 35.77 18.04
N ILE A 25 -37.39 35.78 17.18
CA ILE A 25 -38.40 36.84 17.15
C ILE A 25 -39.22 36.87 18.44
N SER A 26 -39.54 35.72 19.02
CA SER A 26 -40.26 35.62 20.29
C SER A 26 -39.44 36.18 21.45
N GLU A 27 -38.14 35.88 21.52
CA GLU A 27 -37.22 36.42 22.54
C GLU A 27 -37.02 37.94 22.38
N LEU A 28 -36.93 38.42 21.14
CA LEU A 28 -36.83 39.85 20.85
C LEU A 28 -38.10 40.63 21.24
N LYS A 29 -39.28 40.01 21.12
CA LYS A 29 -40.56 40.60 21.56
C LYS A 29 -40.70 40.66 23.07
N GLU A 30 -40.11 39.72 23.81
CA GLU A 30 -40.03 39.79 25.29
C GLU A 30 -39.09 40.91 25.75
N LEU A 31 -37.99 41.15 25.04
CA LEU A 31 -37.00 42.15 25.40
C LEU A 31 -37.40 43.58 24.98
N PHE A 32 -38.19 43.73 23.90
CA PHE A 32 -38.60 45.02 23.34
C PHE A 32 -40.10 45.03 22.95
N PRO A 33 -41.03 45.04 23.92
CA PRO A 33 -42.45 44.79 23.68
C PRO A 33 -43.20 45.86 22.87
N GLU A 34 -42.66 47.07 22.71
CA GLU A 34 -43.33 48.17 21.98
C GLU A 34 -42.76 48.49 20.59
N GLU A 35 -41.74 47.78 20.08
CA GLU A 35 -41.01 48.21 18.87
C GLU A 35 -40.89 47.19 17.72
N VAL A 36 -41.65 46.08 17.74
CA VAL A 36 -41.53 45.02 16.71
C VAL A 36 -42.84 44.76 15.96
N GLU A 37 -42.99 45.37 14.78
CA GLU A 37 -43.99 44.98 13.78
C GLU A 37 -43.28 44.42 12.54
N ILE A 38 -43.54 43.15 12.19
CA ILE A 38 -42.87 42.44 11.09
C ILE A 38 -43.93 42.05 10.06
N ASP A 39 -43.78 42.52 8.83
CA ASP A 39 -44.60 42.10 7.68
C ASP A 39 -43.92 40.91 6.98
N LEU A 40 -44.58 39.74 7.02
CA LEU A 40 -44.06 38.46 6.52
C LEU A 40 -44.62 38.08 5.14
N ASN A 41 -45.08 39.04 4.34
CA ASN A 41 -45.45 38.79 2.95
C ASN A 41 -44.26 39.09 2.02
N THR A 42 -43.36 38.13 1.86
CA THR A 42 -42.48 38.09 0.69
C THR A 42 -42.51 36.68 0.12
N GLU A 43 -43.11 36.53 -1.06
CA GLU A 43 -43.11 35.29 -1.83
C GLU A 43 -41.67 34.84 -2.05
N ILE A 44 -41.35 33.64 -1.55
CA ILE A 44 -40.05 33.01 -1.74
C ILE A 44 -40.07 32.39 -3.14
N GLU A 45 -39.57 33.09 -4.15
CA GLU A 45 -39.26 32.46 -5.44
C GLU A 45 -38.01 31.58 -5.31
N GLU A 46 -38.10 30.34 -5.79
CA GLU A 46 -37.20 29.18 -5.57
C GLU A 46 -35.74 29.32 -6.07
N LYS A 47 -35.22 30.50 -6.36
CA LYS A 47 -33.85 30.64 -6.90
C LYS A 47 -33.09 31.83 -6.31
N GLN A 48 -32.75 31.75 -5.02
CA GLN A 48 -31.59 32.44 -4.44
C GLN A 48 -31.36 31.95 -3.00
N THR A 49 -30.42 31.03 -2.83
CA THR A 49 -29.73 30.84 -1.54
C THR A 49 -28.72 31.97 -1.40
N GLU A 50 -29.11 33.07 -0.75
CA GLU A 50 -28.25 33.89 0.13
C GLU A 50 -28.97 35.20 0.52
N LYS A 51 -29.15 35.39 1.83
CA LYS A 51 -29.53 36.61 2.56
C LYS A 51 -30.99 37.07 2.42
N ILE A 52 -31.79 36.81 3.47
CA ILE A 52 -33.04 37.52 3.74
C ILE A 52 -32.69 38.93 4.26
N PRO A 53 -33.08 40.02 3.59
CA PRO A 53 -32.74 41.36 4.05
C PRO A 53 -33.75 41.83 5.10
N ILE A 54 -33.33 41.87 6.38
CA ILE A 54 -34.09 42.53 7.44
C ILE A 54 -33.86 44.05 7.31
N LYS A 55 -34.88 44.79 6.86
CA LYS A 55 -34.84 46.27 6.87
C LYS A 55 -35.42 46.80 8.18
N LEU A 56 -34.54 47.21 9.10
CA LEU A 56 -34.91 48.02 10.26
C LEU A 56 -35.16 49.47 9.82
N LYS A 57 -36.37 50.00 10.04
CA LYS A 57 -36.64 51.43 9.92
C LYS A 57 -35.96 52.15 11.11
N LYS A 58 -35.14 53.15 10.79
CA LYS A 58 -34.46 54.01 11.78
C LYS A 58 -35.48 54.66 12.72
N ALA A 59 -35.37 54.40 14.02
CA ALA A 59 -35.84 55.29 15.06
C ALA A 59 -34.63 55.89 15.80
N ASN A 60 -34.65 57.21 15.95
CA ASN A 60 -33.66 57.98 16.69
C ASN A 60 -33.66 57.57 18.15
N THR A 61 -32.50 57.24 18.72
CA THR A 61 -32.11 57.68 20.07
C THR A 61 -30.63 57.40 20.30
N ASN A 62 -29.96 58.38 20.91
CA ASN A 62 -28.53 58.42 21.17
C ASN A 62 -28.06 57.20 21.98
N LYS A 63 -27.28 56.31 21.36
CA LYS A 63 -26.37 55.38 22.06
C LYS A 63 -24.94 55.82 21.76
N THR A 64 -24.16 56.09 22.79
CA THR A 64 -22.76 56.52 22.72
C THR A 64 -21.86 55.42 22.15
N GLN A 65 -20.79 55.82 21.45
CA GLN A 65 -19.81 54.91 20.81
C GLN A 65 -19.20 53.85 21.76
N GLU A 66 -19.24 54.07 23.07
CA GLU A 66 -18.77 53.13 24.10
C GLU A 66 -19.66 51.88 24.25
N ASP A 67 -20.97 51.97 23.98
CA ASP A 67 -21.89 50.83 24.14
C ASP A 67 -21.87 49.91 22.90
N MET A 68 -21.60 50.47 21.71
CA MET A 68 -21.41 49.69 20.48
C MET A 68 -20.06 48.92 20.46
N ALA A 69 -19.05 49.41 21.18
CA ALA A 69 -17.77 48.72 21.34
C ALA A 69 -17.86 47.50 22.28
N LYS A 70 -18.75 47.53 23.28
CA LYS A 70 -19.01 46.41 24.20
C LYS A 70 -19.88 45.30 23.61
N ILE A 71 -20.70 45.60 22.59
CA ILE A 71 -21.53 44.61 21.89
C ILE A 71 -20.75 43.93 20.75
N ARG A 72 -19.87 44.66 20.04
CA ARG A 72 -18.98 44.08 19.01
C ARG A 72 -17.93 43.10 19.53
N THR A 73 -17.67 43.07 20.83
CA THR A 73 -16.68 42.18 21.46
C THR A 73 -17.27 40.82 21.88
N LYS A 74 -18.57 40.57 21.72
CA LYS A 74 -19.20 39.29 22.11
C LYS A 74 -19.64 38.38 20.95
N GLU A 75 -19.70 38.89 19.72
CA GLU A 75 -20.18 38.10 18.56
C GLU A 75 -19.05 37.57 17.64
N GLU A 76 -17.79 37.96 17.83
CA GLU A 76 -16.72 37.67 16.84
C GLU A 76 -15.60 36.68 17.25
N ASP A 77 -15.59 36.05 18.44
CA ASP A 77 -14.38 35.31 18.88
C ASP A 77 -14.66 33.93 19.52
N ASN A 78 -15.51 33.11 18.89
CA ASN A 78 -15.72 31.71 19.31
C ASN A 78 -15.01 30.69 18.41
N THR A 79 -14.05 31.13 17.57
CA THR A 79 -13.23 30.24 16.75
C THR A 79 -11.96 29.86 17.50
N GLN A 80 -11.78 28.57 17.75
CA GLN A 80 -10.53 28.00 18.25
C GLN A 80 -9.39 28.28 17.26
N ILE A 81 -8.21 28.64 17.76
CA ILE A 81 -6.97 28.67 16.97
C ILE A 81 -6.54 27.22 16.75
N LEU A 82 -6.53 26.79 15.49
CA LEU A 82 -6.02 25.49 15.08
C LEU A 82 -4.61 25.69 14.54
N LEU A 83 -3.63 25.08 15.20
CA LEU A 83 -2.27 25.01 14.69
C LEU A 83 -2.09 23.76 13.83
N ASP A 84 -1.08 23.79 12.97
CA ASP A 84 -0.75 22.66 12.10
C ASP A 84 -0.46 21.41 12.92
N ASN A 85 -0.82 20.26 12.35
CA ASN A 85 -0.61 18.97 13.01
C ASN A 85 0.89 18.62 13.05
N GLY A 86 1.40 18.31 14.23
CA GLY A 86 2.74 17.76 14.43
C GLY A 86 2.76 16.23 14.41
N MET A 87 3.95 15.65 14.57
CA MET A 87 4.13 14.20 14.72
C MET A 87 5.26 13.91 15.71
N VAL A 88 5.06 12.89 16.55
CA VAL A 88 6.07 12.46 17.54
C VAL A 88 7.41 12.21 16.83
N GLY A 89 8.49 12.77 17.41
CA GLY A 89 9.85 12.57 16.92
C GLY A 89 10.24 13.39 15.67
N LYS A 90 9.33 14.19 15.10
CA LYS A 90 9.66 15.12 14.00
C LYS A 90 9.76 16.56 14.50
N ALA A 91 10.65 17.33 13.87
CA ALA A 91 10.71 18.76 14.09
C ALA A 91 9.36 19.40 13.76
N TYR A 92 8.87 20.23 14.68
CA TYR A 92 7.62 20.97 14.61
C TYR A 92 7.92 22.45 14.76
N SER A 93 7.21 23.28 14.01
CA SER A 93 7.27 24.73 14.11
C SER A 93 5.99 25.31 13.52
N ASP A 94 5.21 26.00 14.34
CA ASP A 94 4.07 26.78 13.89
C ASP A 94 3.91 28.05 14.73
N LYS A 95 3.19 29.04 14.22
CA LYS A 95 3.13 30.38 14.81
C LYS A 95 1.70 30.89 14.90
N ILE A 96 1.40 31.51 16.04
CA ILE A 96 0.17 32.25 16.23
C ILE A 96 0.27 33.55 15.43
N THR A 97 -0.53 33.65 14.36
CA THR A 97 -0.53 34.79 13.43
C THR A 97 -1.73 35.72 13.65
N ALA A 98 -1.63 36.93 13.09
CA ALA A 98 -2.72 37.90 13.04
C ALA A 98 -3.98 37.34 12.35
N GLU A 99 -3.80 36.45 11.38
CA GLU A 99 -4.89 35.78 10.66
C GLU A 99 -5.64 34.81 11.58
N LEU A 100 -4.93 33.98 12.34
CA LEU A 100 -5.52 33.04 13.31
C LEU A 100 -6.24 33.77 14.44
N ILE A 101 -5.72 34.92 14.87
CA ILE A 101 -6.38 35.77 15.87
C ILE A 101 -7.54 36.57 15.26
N GLY A 102 -7.49 36.86 13.95
CA GLY A 102 -8.46 37.70 13.25
C GLY A 102 -8.26 39.20 13.52
N LYS A 103 -7.07 39.61 13.98
CA LYS A 103 -6.74 41.00 14.37
C LYS A 103 -5.32 41.35 13.90
N GLU A 104 -5.17 42.51 13.26
CA GLU A 104 -3.89 42.95 12.67
C GLU A 104 -2.80 43.27 13.71
N GLN A 105 -3.18 43.72 14.91
CA GLN A 105 -2.25 44.07 15.98
C GLN A 105 -2.68 43.43 17.30
N PHE A 106 -1.78 42.62 17.86
CA PHE A 106 -1.98 41.96 19.14
C PHE A 106 -0.64 41.76 19.86
N PHE A 107 -0.72 41.68 21.18
CA PHE A 107 0.40 41.40 22.06
C PHE A 107 0.09 40.14 22.88
N ILE A 108 0.92 39.11 22.79
CA ILE A 108 0.73 37.85 23.52
C ILE A 108 1.24 38.04 24.95
N LEU A 109 0.41 37.72 25.93
CA LEU A 109 0.75 37.72 27.34
C LEU A 109 1.21 36.35 27.83
N GLU A 110 0.50 35.30 27.42
CA GLU A 110 0.77 33.93 27.83
C GLU A 110 0.09 32.94 26.88
N LEU A 111 0.68 31.74 26.74
CA LEU A 111 -0.02 30.55 26.26
C LEU A 111 0.03 29.48 27.35
N SER A 112 -1.13 29.16 27.93
CA SER A 112 -1.25 28.11 28.94
C SER A 112 -1.85 26.86 28.31
N LEU A 113 -1.05 25.81 28.09
CA LEU A 113 -1.55 24.52 27.62
C LEU A 113 -2.11 23.70 28.81
N SER A 114 -3.24 23.02 28.61
CA SER A 114 -3.87 22.16 29.62
C SER A 114 -2.96 21.02 30.11
N SER A 115 -2.02 20.60 29.26
CA SER A 115 -0.93 19.71 29.60
C SER A 115 0.33 20.11 28.84
N LYS A 116 1.51 19.96 29.48
CA LYS A 116 2.79 20.21 28.83
C LYS A 116 2.99 19.22 27.68
N VAL A 117 3.19 19.74 26.47
CA VAL A 117 3.64 18.92 25.33
C VAL A 117 5.15 18.75 25.46
N GLU A 118 5.59 17.57 25.89
CA GLU A 118 7.02 17.33 26.05
C GLU A 118 7.77 17.51 24.73
N GLY A 119 8.80 18.36 24.75
CA GLY A 119 9.65 18.62 23.60
C GLY A 119 9.19 19.76 22.69
N LEU A 120 8.07 20.43 22.99
CA LEU A 120 7.71 21.71 22.39
C LEU A 120 7.92 22.86 23.37
N GLU A 121 8.35 24.00 22.84
CA GLU A 121 8.53 25.25 23.58
C GLU A 121 7.77 26.37 22.87
N PHE A 122 7.18 27.28 23.65
CA PHE A 122 6.52 28.48 23.12
C PHE A 122 7.41 29.70 23.32
N ASN A 123 7.73 30.37 22.23
CA ASN A 123 8.40 31.66 22.25
C ASN A 123 7.37 32.79 22.22
N ILE A 124 7.22 33.48 23.35
CA ILE A 124 6.25 34.56 23.52
C ILE A 124 6.53 35.77 22.61
N GLU A 125 7.80 36.10 22.34
CA GLU A 125 8.19 37.25 21.53
C GLU A 125 7.82 37.04 20.05
N THR A 126 7.98 35.81 19.58
CA THR A 126 7.70 35.47 18.18
C THR A 126 6.31 34.89 17.98
N GLY A 127 5.63 34.43 19.04
CA GLY A 127 4.38 33.67 18.96
C GLY A 127 4.55 32.26 18.38
N GLU A 128 5.77 31.76 18.32
CA GLU A 128 6.11 30.47 17.70
C GLU A 128 6.11 29.34 18.73
N ILE A 129 5.51 28.21 18.37
CA ILE A 129 5.63 26.93 19.06
C ILE A 129 6.53 26.04 18.21
N SER A 130 7.69 25.65 18.73
CA SER A 130 8.62 24.78 17.99
C SER A 130 9.35 23.78 18.89
N GLY A 131 9.91 22.75 18.26
CA GLY A 131 10.64 21.69 18.95
C GLY A 131 10.44 20.32 18.33
N THR A 132 10.54 19.25 19.12
CA THR A 132 10.31 17.87 18.69
C THR A 132 9.44 17.17 19.72
N PRO A 133 8.13 16.97 19.44
CA PRO A 133 7.19 16.46 20.42
C PRO A 133 7.47 14.98 20.74
N LYS A 134 7.30 14.59 22.00
CA LYS A 134 7.59 13.23 22.50
C LYS A 134 6.35 12.37 22.72
N SER A 135 5.17 12.97 22.74
CA SER A 135 3.90 12.30 23.02
C SER A 135 2.84 12.72 22.02
N ALA A 136 2.04 11.76 21.56
CA ALA A 136 0.89 11.99 20.70
C ALA A 136 -0.32 12.46 21.52
N GLY A 137 -1.22 13.20 20.88
CA GLY A 137 -2.48 13.64 21.47
C GLY A 137 -2.92 15.01 20.98
N ASP A 138 -4.12 15.38 21.43
CA ASP A 138 -4.73 16.69 21.20
C ASP A 138 -4.48 17.55 22.43
N PHE A 139 -3.74 18.65 22.25
CA PHE A 139 -3.33 19.54 23.32
C PHE A 139 -4.07 20.86 23.20
N ILE A 140 -5.04 21.05 24.09
CA ILE A 140 -5.84 22.27 24.17
C ILE A 140 -5.19 23.25 25.15
N GLY A 141 -5.14 24.52 24.81
CA GLY A 141 -4.65 25.58 25.68
C GLY A 141 -5.42 26.88 25.54
N THR A 142 -5.04 27.86 26.34
CA THR A 142 -5.62 29.21 26.30
C THR A 142 -4.51 30.21 26.01
N LEU A 143 -4.65 30.91 24.88
CA LEU A 143 -3.86 32.08 24.55
C LEU A 143 -4.46 33.31 25.23
N CYS A 144 -3.68 33.99 26.04
CA CYS A 144 -4.02 35.29 26.61
C CYS A 144 -3.30 36.40 25.82
N TYR A 145 -4.04 37.39 25.32
CA TYR A 145 -3.50 38.47 24.50
C TYR A 145 -4.25 39.79 24.70
N LYS A 146 -3.64 40.90 24.26
CA LYS A 146 -4.26 42.24 24.20
C LYS A 146 -4.27 42.76 22.76
N LEU A 147 -5.24 43.59 22.43
CA LEU A 147 -5.34 44.25 21.11
C LEU A 147 -4.44 45.48 21.06
N GLY A 148 -3.25 45.36 20.46
CA GLY A 148 -2.25 46.42 20.38
C GLY A 148 -0.85 45.84 20.24
N GLU A 149 0.16 46.69 20.05
CA GLU A 149 1.54 46.24 19.85
C GLU A 149 2.29 45.91 21.15
N ASN A 150 1.75 46.34 22.30
CA ASN A 150 2.38 46.24 23.61
C ASN A 150 1.36 45.95 24.72
N ASP A 151 1.86 45.62 25.91
CA ASP A 151 1.06 45.48 27.14
C ASP A 151 0.59 46.84 27.67
N ASP A 152 -0.48 47.38 27.08
CA ASP A 152 -1.12 48.64 27.48
C ASP A 152 -2.40 48.36 28.29
N GLU A 153 -2.49 48.91 29.51
CA GLU A 153 -3.64 48.78 30.42
C GLU A 153 -4.97 49.26 29.82
N LYS A 154 -4.92 50.08 28.77
CA LYS A 154 -6.10 50.53 28.02
C LYS A 154 -6.84 49.37 27.35
N TYR A 155 -6.16 48.29 27.00
CA TYR A 155 -6.76 47.15 26.30
C TYR A 155 -7.04 46.00 27.27
N PRO A 156 -8.27 45.42 27.24
CA PRO A 156 -8.60 44.28 28.08
C PRO A 156 -7.84 43.04 27.63
N GLU A 157 -7.57 42.15 28.58
CA GLU A 157 -7.10 40.79 28.29
C GLU A 157 -8.20 39.99 27.60
N LEU A 158 -7.84 39.37 26.50
CA LEU A 158 -8.68 38.48 25.71
C LEU A 158 -8.09 37.08 25.75
N ASN A 159 -8.97 36.08 25.69
CA ASN A 159 -8.60 34.67 25.71
C ASN A 159 -9.12 33.98 24.47
N LYS A 160 -8.27 33.14 23.85
CA LYS A 160 -8.66 32.28 22.73
C LYS A 160 -8.16 30.87 22.96
N GLU A 161 -8.99 29.88 22.67
CA GLU A 161 -8.58 28.49 22.78
C GLU A 161 -7.62 28.14 21.64
N VAL A 162 -6.55 27.40 21.93
CA VAL A 162 -5.55 26.93 20.97
C VAL A 162 -5.55 25.40 20.99
N LEU A 163 -5.60 24.75 19.82
CA LEU A 163 -5.45 23.30 19.67
C LEU A 163 -4.18 22.98 18.88
N ILE A 164 -3.38 22.06 19.44
CA ILE A 164 -2.23 21.45 18.78
C ILE A 164 -2.46 19.95 18.74
N THR A 165 -2.49 19.37 17.54
CA THR A 165 -2.63 17.92 17.35
C THR A 165 -1.26 17.33 17.04
N ILE A 166 -0.75 16.41 17.89
CA ILE A 166 0.46 15.65 17.61
C ILE A 166 0.09 14.21 17.29
N ASN A 167 0.34 13.80 16.04
CA ASN A 167 0.12 12.43 15.60
C ASN A 167 1.20 11.48 16.18
N PRO A 168 0.85 10.22 16.51
CA PRO A 168 1.86 9.22 16.85
C PRO A 168 2.78 8.95 15.67
N ASP A 169 4.00 8.46 15.94
CA ASP A 169 4.82 7.87 14.90
C ASP A 169 4.08 6.65 14.32
N PRO A 170 3.75 6.61 13.01
CA PRO A 170 3.07 5.47 12.42
C PRO A 170 3.76 4.14 12.67
N ASN A 171 5.10 4.12 12.78
CA ASN A 171 5.86 2.91 13.09
C ASN A 171 5.59 2.39 14.50
N SER A 172 5.33 3.29 15.46
CA SER A 172 5.03 2.92 16.85
C SER A 172 3.68 2.20 17.02
N LEU A 173 2.80 2.29 16.01
CA LEU A 173 1.50 1.59 16.00
C LEU A 173 1.65 0.11 15.62
N TRP A 174 2.73 -0.25 14.92
CA TRP A 174 2.99 -1.62 14.50
C TRP A 174 3.51 -2.45 15.66
N LYS A 175 2.93 -3.63 15.86
CA LYS A 175 3.34 -4.59 16.88
C LYS A 175 4.04 -5.75 16.18
N ASN A 176 5.00 -6.34 16.87
CA ASN A 176 5.62 -7.58 16.41
C ASN A 176 5.23 -8.70 17.39
N LEU A 177 3.99 -9.18 17.25
CA LEU A 177 3.46 -10.24 18.10
C LEU A 177 4.07 -11.59 17.70
N PRO A 178 4.34 -12.48 18.67
CA PRO A 178 4.75 -13.85 18.38
C PRO A 178 3.60 -14.60 17.71
N THR A 179 3.96 -15.60 16.90
CA THR A 179 2.99 -16.55 16.34
C THR A 179 2.45 -17.49 17.42
N ASP A 180 1.25 -18.02 17.23
CA ASP A 180 0.70 -19.06 18.10
C ASP A 180 1.43 -20.39 17.90
N GLU A 181 2.18 -20.83 18.91
CA GLU A 181 2.94 -22.09 18.91
C GLU A 181 2.06 -23.34 18.75
N ASN A 182 0.75 -23.25 19.05
CA ASN A 182 -0.20 -24.36 18.91
C ASN A 182 -0.93 -24.37 17.57
N ALA A 183 -0.76 -23.33 16.75
CA ALA A 183 -1.39 -23.28 15.44
C ALA A 183 -0.85 -24.38 14.51
N PRO A 184 -1.67 -24.94 13.60
CA PRO A 184 -1.18 -25.85 12.59
C PRO A 184 -0.28 -25.12 11.57
N TYR A 185 0.55 -25.91 10.89
CA TYR A 185 1.42 -25.44 9.80
C TYR A 185 2.39 -24.36 10.28
N GLN A 186 3.14 -24.67 11.34
CA GLN A 186 4.20 -23.81 11.86
C GLN A 186 5.19 -23.45 10.76
N LYS A 187 5.64 -22.19 10.77
CA LYS A 187 6.56 -21.65 9.78
C LYS A 187 7.37 -20.52 10.39
N ASP A 188 8.65 -20.50 10.10
CA ASP A 188 9.56 -19.48 10.61
C ASP A 188 9.24 -18.11 10.01
N ASN A 189 9.48 -17.06 10.79
CA ASN A 189 9.24 -15.68 10.36
C ASN A 189 10.14 -15.26 9.19
N THR A 190 11.30 -15.90 9.06
CA THR A 190 12.28 -15.63 8.00
C THR A 190 12.84 -16.93 7.46
N TYR A 191 13.23 -16.95 6.19
CA TYR A 191 13.96 -18.06 5.59
C TYR A 191 14.83 -17.49 4.47
N ALA A 192 16.09 -17.91 4.40
CA ALA A 192 17.01 -17.53 3.34
C ALA A 192 17.89 -18.72 2.97
N GLU A 193 18.16 -18.88 1.68
CA GLU A 193 19.02 -19.92 1.17
C GLU A 193 19.92 -19.39 0.06
N VAL A 194 21.05 -20.06 -0.11
CA VAL A 194 22.00 -19.80 -1.18
C VAL A 194 22.41 -21.13 -1.77
N ILE A 195 22.27 -21.28 -3.08
CA ILE A 195 22.76 -22.44 -3.83
C ILE A 195 23.87 -21.93 -4.73
N SER A 196 25.09 -22.42 -4.50
CA SER A 196 26.25 -22.08 -5.33
C SER A 196 26.62 -23.27 -6.20
N THR A 197 26.65 -23.06 -7.51
CA THR A 197 27.18 -24.02 -8.50
C THR A 197 28.46 -23.45 -9.12
N GLU A 198 29.13 -24.22 -9.98
CA GLU A 198 30.29 -23.71 -10.72
C GLU A 198 29.95 -22.55 -11.66
N LYS A 199 28.70 -22.49 -12.16
CA LYS A 199 28.29 -21.57 -13.22
C LYS A 199 27.40 -20.42 -12.75
N HIS A 200 26.67 -20.64 -11.67
CA HIS A 200 25.59 -19.77 -11.23
C HIS A 200 25.41 -19.83 -9.72
N LYS A 201 24.82 -18.75 -9.20
CA LYS A 201 24.39 -18.65 -7.83
C LYS A 201 22.90 -18.36 -7.78
N ILE A 202 22.18 -19.09 -6.94
CA ILE A 202 20.77 -18.84 -6.66
C ILE A 202 20.64 -18.36 -5.23
N ILE A 203 19.90 -17.29 -5.03
CA ILE A 203 19.63 -16.68 -3.73
C ILE A 203 18.13 -16.59 -3.58
N GLY A 204 17.58 -17.14 -2.51
CA GLY A 204 16.18 -16.99 -2.18
C GLY A 204 16.01 -16.52 -0.75
N ALA A 205 15.04 -15.65 -0.51
CA ALA A 205 14.70 -15.23 0.84
C ALA A 205 13.24 -14.83 0.95
N SER A 206 12.72 -14.93 2.17
CA SER A 206 11.33 -14.65 2.50
C SER A 206 11.21 -14.16 3.94
N ILE A 207 10.52 -13.05 4.16
CA ILE A 207 10.25 -12.50 5.50
C ILE A 207 8.76 -12.30 5.75
N ARG A 208 8.38 -12.40 7.03
CA ARG A 208 7.05 -12.06 7.53
C ARG A 208 6.80 -10.55 7.45
N GLY A 209 5.69 -10.19 6.85
CA GLY A 209 5.17 -8.83 6.74
C GLY A 209 4.78 -8.22 8.08
N ARG A 210 4.72 -6.89 8.10
CA ARG A 210 4.33 -6.12 9.30
C ARG A 210 2.85 -6.30 9.61
N SER A 211 2.01 -6.46 8.59
CA SER A 211 0.58 -6.81 8.73
C SER A 211 0.40 -8.08 9.55
N HIS A 212 1.12 -9.14 9.16
CA HIS A 212 1.09 -10.42 9.83
C HIS A 212 1.67 -10.36 11.24
N ALA A 213 2.82 -9.67 11.40
CA ALA A 213 3.42 -9.47 12.71
C ALA A 213 2.49 -8.71 13.68
N HIS A 214 1.70 -7.75 13.20
CA HIS A 214 0.79 -6.96 14.03
C HIS A 214 -0.32 -7.78 14.69
N ILE A 215 -0.80 -8.82 13.99
CA ILE A 215 -1.85 -9.70 14.48
C ILE A 215 -1.32 -11.05 15.02
N GLY A 216 0.01 -11.26 14.97
CA GLY A 216 0.64 -12.50 15.40
C GLY A 216 0.38 -13.67 14.45
N SER A 217 0.12 -13.41 13.17
CA SER A 217 0.05 -14.44 12.14
C SER A 217 1.44 -14.79 11.58
N PHE A 218 1.46 -15.80 10.73
CA PHE A 218 2.68 -16.35 10.14
C PHE A 218 3.04 -15.62 8.85
N ARG A 219 4.23 -15.93 8.34
CA ARG A 219 4.57 -15.69 6.94
C ARG A 219 3.84 -16.70 6.06
N ASP A 220 2.99 -16.23 5.17
CA ASP A 220 2.23 -16.99 4.20
C ASP A 220 3.00 -17.23 2.89
N ASP A 221 3.96 -16.38 2.52
CA ASP A 221 4.80 -16.63 1.34
C ASP A 221 5.75 -17.83 1.43
N HIS A 222 5.92 -18.54 0.32
CA HIS A 222 6.89 -19.63 0.17
C HIS A 222 7.72 -19.49 -1.11
N PHE A 223 8.91 -20.06 -1.11
CA PHE A 223 9.71 -20.20 -2.31
C PHE A 223 10.52 -21.49 -2.26
N ILE A 224 10.97 -21.94 -3.43
CA ILE A 224 11.95 -23.01 -3.57
C ILE A 224 12.95 -22.64 -4.67
N ASN A 225 14.18 -23.08 -4.48
CA ASN A 225 15.17 -23.14 -5.56
C ASN A 225 15.73 -24.55 -5.64
N PHE A 226 15.97 -25.02 -6.86
CA PHE A 226 16.54 -26.34 -7.07
C PHE A 226 17.35 -26.41 -8.35
N VAL A 227 18.52 -27.05 -8.28
CA VAL A 227 19.36 -27.35 -9.44
C VAL A 227 19.31 -28.85 -9.68
N PHE A 228 18.79 -29.25 -10.84
CA PHE A 228 18.76 -30.64 -11.26
C PHE A 228 20.10 -30.99 -11.89
N GLU A 229 21.05 -31.49 -11.09
CA GLU A 229 22.44 -31.72 -11.53
C GLU A 229 22.55 -32.60 -12.78
N GLU A 230 21.74 -33.65 -12.92
CA GLU A 230 21.83 -34.55 -14.08
C GLU A 230 21.39 -33.87 -15.39
N SER A 231 20.32 -33.08 -15.35
CA SER A 231 19.76 -32.41 -16.52
C SER A 231 20.32 -31.00 -16.74
N GLN A 232 21.01 -30.44 -15.74
CA GLN A 232 21.54 -29.08 -15.68
C GLN A 232 20.48 -27.96 -15.75
N TRP A 233 19.20 -28.30 -15.48
CA TRP A 233 18.13 -27.32 -15.38
C TRP A 233 18.02 -26.75 -13.96
N THR A 234 17.63 -25.49 -13.86
CA THR A 234 17.42 -24.78 -12.60
C THR A 234 15.97 -24.36 -12.47
N LEU A 235 15.34 -24.73 -11.36
CA LEU A 235 13.99 -24.31 -10.96
C LEU A 235 14.08 -23.20 -9.91
N GLN A 236 13.38 -22.11 -10.16
CA GLN A 236 13.03 -21.11 -9.15
C GLN A 236 11.51 -21.04 -9.08
N ALA A 237 10.94 -21.02 -7.88
CA ALA A 237 9.52 -20.76 -7.71
C ALA A 237 9.25 -19.91 -6.48
N VAL A 238 8.32 -18.97 -6.59
CA VAL A 238 7.78 -18.16 -5.48
C VAL A 238 6.25 -18.24 -5.49
N ALA A 239 5.66 -18.23 -4.31
CA ALA A 239 4.23 -18.31 -4.12
C ALA A 239 3.84 -17.44 -2.92
N ASP A 240 3.05 -16.40 -3.18
CA ASP A 240 2.37 -15.62 -2.16
C ASP A 240 1.10 -16.35 -1.71
N GLY A 241 1.01 -16.58 -0.40
CA GLY A 241 -0.18 -17.11 0.21
C GLY A 241 -1.14 -15.98 0.61
N ALA A 242 -2.28 -15.89 -0.07
CA ALA A 242 -3.26 -14.83 0.14
C ALA A 242 -3.54 -14.53 1.63
N GLY A 243 -3.28 -13.30 2.08
CA GLY A 243 -3.49 -12.91 3.49
C GLY A 243 -4.94 -13.00 3.98
N SER A 244 -5.90 -13.18 3.07
CA SER A 244 -7.32 -13.45 3.38
C SER A 244 -7.62 -14.93 3.68
N ALA A 245 -6.68 -15.83 3.39
CA ALA A 245 -6.85 -17.27 3.48
C ALA A 245 -6.11 -17.85 4.70
N LYS A 246 -6.86 -18.51 5.59
CA LYS A 246 -6.39 -18.88 6.94
C LYS A 246 -5.13 -19.77 6.98
N TYR A 247 -4.96 -20.64 5.98
CA TYR A 247 -3.88 -21.61 5.87
C TYR A 247 -3.08 -21.42 4.59
N SER A 248 -3.05 -20.21 4.03
CA SER A 248 -2.36 -19.88 2.78
C SER A 248 -0.88 -20.24 2.83
N ARG A 249 -0.17 -20.09 3.97
CA ARG A 249 1.19 -20.64 4.15
C ARG A 249 1.38 -22.11 3.81
N GLN A 250 0.36 -22.92 4.04
CA GLN A 250 0.39 -24.35 3.73
C GLN A 250 0.04 -24.57 2.26
N GLY A 251 -0.85 -23.75 1.70
CA GLY A 251 -1.16 -23.74 0.28
C GLY A 251 0.05 -23.41 -0.59
N SER A 252 0.74 -22.30 -0.29
CA SER A 252 1.95 -21.86 -0.99
C SER A 252 3.07 -22.89 -0.89
N LYS A 253 3.28 -23.46 0.29
CA LYS A 253 4.24 -24.54 0.50
C LYS A 253 3.93 -25.77 -0.36
N ILE A 254 2.70 -26.29 -0.28
CA ILE A 254 2.30 -27.48 -1.05
C ILE A 254 2.42 -27.21 -2.56
N ALA A 255 2.03 -26.02 -3.03
CA ALA A 255 2.14 -25.65 -4.44
C ALA A 255 3.59 -25.71 -4.93
N CYS A 256 4.53 -25.07 -4.22
CA CYS A 256 5.95 -25.11 -4.59
C CYS A 256 6.55 -26.52 -4.51
N GLU A 257 6.30 -27.26 -3.42
CA GLU A 257 6.83 -28.62 -3.25
C GLU A 257 6.29 -29.60 -4.30
N THR A 258 5.00 -29.47 -4.65
CA THR A 258 4.37 -30.29 -5.70
C THR A 258 4.93 -29.94 -7.08
N LEU A 259 5.10 -28.67 -7.38
CA LEU A 259 5.73 -28.21 -8.61
C LEU A 259 7.13 -28.81 -8.77
N LYS A 260 7.95 -28.75 -7.72
CA LYS A 260 9.29 -29.34 -7.74
C LYS A 260 9.25 -30.81 -8.15
N GLN A 261 8.39 -31.59 -7.50
CA GLN A 261 8.27 -33.02 -7.79
C GLN A 261 7.78 -33.26 -9.21
N GLY A 262 6.79 -32.49 -9.69
CA GLY A 262 6.29 -32.61 -11.05
C GLY A 262 7.34 -32.25 -12.12
N VAL A 263 8.19 -31.27 -11.84
CA VAL A 263 9.34 -30.93 -12.71
C VAL A 263 10.37 -32.06 -12.68
N GLU A 264 10.73 -32.57 -11.51
CA GLU A 264 11.68 -33.69 -11.35
C GLU A 264 11.22 -34.93 -12.14
N ASP A 265 9.94 -35.30 -12.00
CA ASP A 265 9.33 -36.42 -12.70
C ASP A 265 9.36 -36.20 -14.23
N TYR A 266 9.02 -35.00 -14.70
CA TYR A 266 9.06 -34.67 -16.12
C TYR A 266 10.47 -34.75 -16.70
N LEU A 267 11.47 -34.19 -16.00
CA LEU A 267 12.88 -34.22 -16.40
C LEU A 267 13.43 -35.66 -16.51
N SER A 268 12.86 -36.62 -15.79
CA SER A 268 13.24 -38.03 -15.88
C SER A 268 12.60 -38.77 -17.07
N GLY A 269 11.58 -38.19 -17.70
CA GLY A 269 10.77 -38.82 -18.75
C GLY A 269 11.33 -38.67 -20.17
N ASP A 270 10.81 -39.48 -21.10
CA ASP A 270 11.19 -39.42 -22.52
C ASP A 270 10.62 -38.17 -23.23
N ASP A 271 9.50 -37.63 -22.77
CA ASP A 271 8.91 -36.40 -23.29
C ASP A 271 9.86 -35.20 -23.10
N PHE A 272 10.57 -35.14 -21.97
CA PHE A 272 11.56 -34.11 -21.72
C PHE A 272 12.79 -34.24 -22.63
N LYS A 273 13.28 -35.47 -22.87
CA LYS A 273 14.37 -35.69 -23.83
C LYS A 273 13.98 -35.18 -25.22
N SER A 274 12.77 -35.49 -25.66
CA SER A 274 12.23 -34.99 -26.93
C SER A 274 12.12 -33.47 -26.96
N LEU A 275 11.67 -32.84 -25.87
CA LEU A 275 11.63 -31.38 -25.75
C LEU A 275 13.04 -30.77 -25.90
N GLU A 276 14.03 -31.30 -25.19
CA GLU A 276 15.41 -30.79 -25.23
C GLU A 276 16.05 -30.96 -26.61
N GLU A 277 15.86 -32.11 -27.26
CA GLU A 277 16.29 -32.35 -28.65
C GLU A 277 15.66 -31.35 -29.62
N ASN A 278 14.37 -31.06 -29.46
CA ASN A 278 13.65 -30.10 -30.29
C ASN A 278 14.13 -28.65 -30.04
N LEU A 279 14.45 -28.29 -28.79
CA LEU A 279 15.02 -26.97 -28.46
C LEU A 279 16.36 -26.77 -29.19
N VAL A 280 17.25 -27.76 -29.10
CA VAL A 280 18.55 -27.74 -29.80
C VAL A 280 18.32 -27.67 -31.32
N ALA A 281 17.44 -28.50 -31.87
CA ALA A 281 17.16 -28.50 -33.30
C ALA A 281 16.61 -27.15 -33.80
N TYR A 282 15.79 -26.46 -32.99
CA TYR A 282 15.15 -25.20 -33.36
C TYR A 282 16.09 -23.99 -33.25
N TYR A 283 16.89 -23.92 -32.17
CA TYR A 283 17.72 -22.75 -31.89
C TYR A 283 19.15 -22.85 -32.44
N SER A 284 19.70 -24.05 -32.65
CA SER A 284 21.07 -24.22 -33.19
C SER A 284 21.14 -24.19 -34.72
N LYS A 285 20.05 -24.44 -35.45
CA LYS A 285 20.08 -24.54 -36.92
C LYS A 285 19.79 -23.19 -37.58
N THR A 286 20.77 -22.67 -38.33
CA THR A 286 20.67 -21.41 -39.09
C THR A 286 20.05 -21.58 -40.48
N GLU A 287 20.05 -22.79 -41.04
CA GLU A 287 19.59 -23.09 -42.40
C GLU A 287 18.55 -24.24 -42.36
N GLN A 288 17.30 -23.91 -42.03
CA GLN A 288 16.15 -24.81 -42.18
C GLN A 288 15.19 -24.23 -43.21
N GLU A 289 14.50 -25.10 -43.95
CA GLU A 289 13.36 -24.68 -44.77
C GLU A 289 12.28 -24.08 -43.86
N ASP A 290 11.62 -23.01 -44.32
CA ASP A 290 10.67 -22.24 -43.50
C ASP A 290 9.55 -23.12 -42.91
N GLU A 291 9.08 -24.12 -43.65
CA GLU A 291 8.02 -25.04 -43.23
C GLU A 291 8.48 -26.01 -42.11
N GLU A 292 9.70 -26.53 -42.18
CA GLU A 292 10.24 -27.42 -41.14
C GLU A 292 10.42 -26.67 -39.83
N LYS A 293 10.97 -25.45 -39.91
CA LYS A 293 11.16 -24.59 -38.73
C LYS A 293 9.84 -24.19 -38.10
N GLU A 294 8.83 -23.86 -38.91
CA GLU A 294 7.48 -23.55 -38.41
C GLU A 294 6.84 -24.76 -37.71
N ASN A 295 6.95 -25.96 -38.29
CA ASN A 295 6.41 -27.18 -37.70
C ASN A 295 7.12 -27.56 -36.38
N LEU A 296 8.43 -27.39 -36.32
CA LEU A 296 9.19 -27.59 -35.09
C LEU A 296 8.80 -26.57 -34.01
N GLY A 297 8.62 -25.31 -34.40
CA GLY A 297 8.12 -24.26 -33.50
C GLY A 297 6.73 -24.59 -32.91
N ARG A 298 5.79 -25.07 -33.74
CA ARG A 298 4.47 -25.54 -33.27
C ARG A 298 4.59 -26.70 -32.29
N THR A 299 5.49 -27.64 -32.57
CA THR A 299 5.74 -28.81 -31.71
C THR A 299 6.29 -28.37 -30.35
N LEU A 300 7.28 -27.48 -30.34
CA LEU A 300 7.83 -26.90 -29.11
C LEU A 300 6.77 -26.18 -28.29
N SER A 301 5.97 -25.31 -28.92
CA SER A 301 4.89 -24.61 -28.24
C SER A 301 3.90 -25.57 -27.58
N GLN A 302 3.54 -26.67 -28.26
CA GLN A 302 2.65 -27.68 -27.70
C GLN A 302 3.30 -28.46 -26.54
N GLN A 303 4.57 -28.85 -26.65
CA GLN A 303 5.30 -29.55 -25.58
C GLN A 303 5.44 -28.67 -24.34
N VAL A 304 5.86 -27.41 -24.51
CA VAL A 304 5.97 -26.43 -23.43
C VAL A 304 4.62 -26.18 -22.77
N TYR A 305 3.56 -25.95 -23.57
CA TYR A 305 2.21 -25.77 -23.03
C TYR A 305 1.77 -26.97 -22.20
N THR A 306 1.95 -28.18 -22.73
CA THR A 306 1.54 -29.42 -22.06
C THR A 306 2.29 -29.58 -20.73
N PHE A 307 3.61 -29.42 -20.75
CA PHE A 307 4.45 -29.51 -19.56
C PHE A 307 4.03 -28.51 -18.47
N LEU A 308 4.03 -27.22 -18.79
CA LEU A 308 3.80 -26.15 -17.82
C LEU A 308 2.37 -26.13 -17.29
N SER A 309 1.38 -26.44 -18.14
CA SER A 309 -0.01 -26.55 -17.70
C SER A 309 -0.24 -27.76 -16.80
N GLN A 310 0.37 -28.92 -17.11
CA GLN A 310 0.21 -30.12 -16.30
C GLN A 310 0.86 -29.99 -14.93
N THR A 311 2.08 -29.45 -14.82
CA THR A 311 2.76 -29.25 -13.53
C THR A 311 2.04 -28.25 -12.64
N SER A 312 1.53 -27.17 -13.24
CA SER A 312 0.69 -26.19 -12.53
C SER A 312 -0.64 -26.81 -12.07
N TYR A 313 -1.29 -27.59 -12.94
CA TYR A 313 -2.55 -28.25 -12.62
C TYR A 313 -2.40 -29.32 -11.54
N GLU A 314 -1.29 -30.05 -11.51
CA GLU A 314 -0.97 -30.99 -10.44
C GLU A 314 -0.86 -30.27 -9.10
N SER A 315 -0.15 -29.14 -9.06
CA SER A 315 -0.03 -28.31 -7.86
C SER A 315 -1.40 -27.88 -7.34
N TYR A 316 -2.31 -27.43 -8.22
CA TYR A 316 -3.70 -27.16 -7.88
C TYR A 316 -4.43 -28.39 -7.29
N LYS A 317 -4.31 -29.55 -7.94
CA LYS A 317 -4.99 -30.78 -7.50
C LYS A 317 -4.51 -31.24 -6.14
N VAL A 318 -3.21 -31.17 -5.86
CA VAL A 318 -2.64 -31.59 -4.56
C VAL A 318 -3.07 -30.64 -3.45
N VAL A 319 -3.08 -29.32 -3.67
CA VAL A 319 -3.64 -28.36 -2.70
C VAL A 319 -5.13 -28.65 -2.44
N LYS A 320 -5.90 -28.92 -3.50
CA LYS A 320 -7.32 -29.29 -3.38
C LYS A 320 -7.53 -30.58 -2.59
N GLY A 321 -6.81 -31.64 -2.93
CA GLY A 321 -6.87 -32.92 -2.22
C GLY A 321 -6.50 -32.77 -0.75
N PHE A 322 -5.46 -31.98 -0.45
CA PHE A 322 -5.07 -31.68 0.93
C PHE A 322 -6.18 -30.95 1.70
N ALA A 323 -6.82 -29.95 1.09
CA ALA A 323 -7.95 -29.25 1.72
C ALA A 323 -9.12 -30.20 2.03
N GLU A 324 -9.46 -31.07 1.08
CA GLU A 324 -10.50 -32.10 1.23
C GLU A 324 -10.15 -33.09 2.35
N ASP A 325 -8.92 -33.59 2.41
CA ASP A 325 -8.43 -34.50 3.46
C ASP A 325 -8.46 -33.87 4.85
N LYS A 326 -8.23 -32.55 4.93
CA LYS A 326 -8.30 -31.77 6.18
C LYS A 326 -9.71 -31.24 6.49
N GLN A 327 -10.70 -31.56 5.66
CA GLN A 327 -12.08 -31.08 5.79
C GLN A 327 -12.15 -29.55 5.91
N GLN A 328 -11.33 -28.85 5.11
CA GLN A 328 -11.28 -27.40 5.03
C GLN A 328 -11.71 -26.94 3.62
N GLU A 329 -12.00 -25.65 3.46
CA GLU A 329 -12.34 -25.10 2.15
C GLU A 329 -11.05 -24.83 1.34
N LEU A 330 -11.05 -25.10 0.03
CA LEU A 330 -9.90 -24.84 -0.84
C LEU A 330 -9.44 -23.37 -0.78
N LYS A 331 -10.38 -22.43 -0.63
CA LYS A 331 -10.06 -21.00 -0.52
C LYS A 331 -9.20 -20.68 0.71
N ASP A 332 -9.21 -21.51 1.76
CA ASP A 332 -8.39 -21.32 2.96
C ASP A 332 -6.90 -21.58 2.67
N PHE A 333 -6.56 -22.16 1.53
CA PHE A 333 -5.21 -22.44 1.06
C PHE A 333 -4.85 -21.64 -0.20
N SER A 334 -5.53 -20.52 -0.44
CA SER A 334 -5.31 -19.71 -1.65
C SER A 334 -3.87 -19.22 -1.73
N THR A 335 -3.29 -19.36 -2.92
CA THR A 335 -1.88 -19.01 -3.19
C THR A 335 -1.69 -18.66 -4.66
N THR A 336 -0.77 -17.75 -4.94
CA THR A 336 -0.20 -17.54 -6.27
C THR A 336 0.84 -18.63 -6.55
N LEU A 337 1.36 -18.69 -7.78
CA LEU A 337 2.49 -19.52 -8.16
C LEU A 337 3.21 -18.91 -9.37
N LEU A 338 4.43 -18.45 -9.16
CA LEU A 338 5.34 -18.02 -10.20
C LEU A 338 6.52 -18.98 -10.24
N PHE A 339 6.90 -19.47 -11.40
CA PHE A 339 8.12 -20.28 -11.51
C PHE A 339 8.82 -20.14 -12.85
N THR A 340 10.12 -20.43 -12.84
CA THR A 340 10.95 -20.57 -14.02
C THR A 340 11.69 -21.90 -14.00
N LEU A 341 11.88 -22.47 -15.18
CA LEU A 341 12.81 -23.57 -15.42
C LEU A 341 13.80 -23.09 -16.49
N SER A 342 15.09 -22.98 -16.13
CA SER A 342 16.11 -22.39 -17.01
C SER A 342 17.35 -23.27 -17.17
N LYS A 343 17.98 -23.18 -18.35
CA LYS A 343 19.24 -23.88 -18.67
C LYS A 343 20.04 -23.13 -19.71
N GLU A 344 21.35 -23.07 -19.50
CA GLU A 344 22.33 -22.53 -20.44
C GLU A 344 22.71 -23.60 -21.49
N PHE A 345 22.50 -23.31 -22.77
CA PHE A 345 22.92 -24.11 -23.92
C PHE A 345 23.99 -23.36 -24.73
N GLU A 346 24.66 -24.03 -25.68
CA GLU A 346 25.62 -23.39 -26.58
C GLU A 346 25.01 -22.26 -27.44
N PHE A 347 23.72 -22.34 -27.76
CA PHE A 347 23.02 -21.33 -28.57
C PHE A 347 22.44 -20.17 -27.75
N GLY A 348 22.44 -20.27 -26.42
CA GLY A 348 21.79 -19.31 -25.52
C GLY A 348 21.16 -19.94 -24.29
N THR A 349 20.53 -19.12 -23.45
CA THR A 349 19.82 -19.56 -22.24
C THR A 349 18.33 -19.71 -22.55
N ILE A 350 17.80 -20.90 -22.31
CA ILE A 350 16.35 -21.14 -22.33
C ILE A 350 15.77 -20.80 -20.98
N VAL A 351 14.64 -20.09 -20.97
CA VAL A 351 13.81 -19.84 -19.80
C VAL A 351 12.37 -20.21 -20.14
N LEU A 352 11.88 -21.25 -19.49
CA LEU A 352 10.46 -21.58 -19.44
C LEU A 352 9.88 -20.89 -18.20
N SER A 353 8.70 -20.30 -18.30
CA SER A 353 8.07 -19.65 -17.15
C SER A 353 6.57 -19.94 -17.05
N THR A 354 6.04 -19.91 -15.82
CA THR A 354 4.61 -19.82 -15.56
C THR A 354 4.31 -18.70 -14.57
N TRP A 355 3.27 -17.93 -14.85
CA TRP A 355 2.86 -16.74 -14.10
C TRP A 355 1.39 -16.84 -13.69
N ILE A 356 1.12 -17.21 -12.44
CA ILE A 356 -0.22 -17.24 -11.85
C ILE A 356 -0.22 -16.35 -10.60
N GLY A 357 -0.84 -15.18 -10.69
CA GLY A 357 -0.87 -14.18 -9.63
C GLY A 357 -0.25 -12.85 -10.05
N ASP A 358 -0.01 -11.99 -9.08
CA ASP A 358 0.35 -10.57 -9.21
C ASP A 358 1.79 -10.22 -8.82
N GLY A 359 2.58 -11.21 -8.37
CA GLY A 359 4.04 -11.05 -8.28
C GLY A 359 4.69 -10.93 -9.67
N VAL A 360 6.02 -10.94 -9.72
CA VAL A 360 6.79 -10.62 -10.93
C VAL A 360 7.87 -11.64 -11.26
N ILE A 361 8.00 -11.98 -12.55
CA ILE A 361 9.15 -12.67 -13.13
C ILE A 361 9.86 -11.73 -14.10
N CYS A 362 11.16 -11.50 -13.91
CA CYS A 362 11.97 -10.64 -14.77
C CYS A 362 13.28 -11.34 -15.16
N VAL A 363 13.68 -11.17 -16.42
CA VAL A 363 15.01 -11.50 -16.90
C VAL A 363 15.78 -10.20 -17.15
N TYR A 364 16.93 -10.09 -16.50
CA TYR A 364 17.87 -8.99 -16.69
C TYR A 364 19.01 -9.43 -17.59
N THR A 365 19.19 -8.78 -18.75
CA THR A 365 20.24 -9.10 -19.72
C THR A 365 20.70 -7.82 -20.41
N ASN A 366 22.00 -7.53 -20.40
CA ASN A 366 22.61 -6.36 -21.07
C ASN A 366 21.89 -5.03 -20.83
N ASP A 367 21.77 -4.63 -19.57
CA ASP A 367 21.12 -3.37 -19.17
C ASP A 367 19.64 -3.28 -19.60
N LYS A 368 19.01 -4.41 -19.92
CA LYS A 368 17.58 -4.52 -20.26
C LYS A 368 16.87 -5.47 -19.31
N PHE A 369 15.80 -4.98 -18.70
CA PHE A 369 14.86 -5.75 -17.90
C PHE A 369 13.65 -6.14 -18.75
N GLU A 370 13.27 -7.42 -18.73
CA GLU A 370 12.15 -7.96 -19.48
C GLU A 370 11.28 -8.84 -18.59
N THR A 371 10.01 -8.49 -18.42
CA THR A 371 9.05 -9.33 -17.69
C THR A 371 8.60 -10.51 -18.56
N LEU A 372 8.43 -11.69 -17.94
CA LEU A 372 8.00 -12.91 -18.63
C LEU A 372 6.49 -13.16 -18.59
N GLY A 373 5.72 -12.10 -18.39
CA GLY A 373 4.27 -12.15 -18.25
C GLY A 373 3.71 -10.79 -17.84
N GLU A 374 2.42 -10.80 -17.56
CA GLU A 374 1.67 -9.67 -17.02
C GLU A 374 1.01 -10.11 -15.70
N PRO A 375 0.94 -9.24 -14.67
CA PRO A 375 0.23 -9.54 -13.44
C PRO A 375 -1.19 -10.05 -13.72
N ASP A 376 -1.54 -11.19 -13.13
CA ASP A 376 -2.81 -11.87 -13.39
C ASP A 376 -3.94 -11.27 -12.54
N GLY A 377 -4.35 -10.06 -12.94
CA GLY A 377 -5.46 -9.32 -12.38
C GLY A 377 -6.83 -9.94 -12.72
N GLY A 378 -7.75 -9.95 -11.76
CA GLY A 378 -9.14 -10.35 -11.95
C GLY A 378 -9.99 -9.26 -12.64
N GLU A 379 -11.31 -9.45 -12.63
CA GLU A 379 -12.26 -8.52 -13.28
C GLU A 379 -12.32 -7.14 -12.59
N TYR A 380 -11.84 -7.06 -11.36
CA TYR A 380 -11.74 -5.82 -10.58
C TYR A 380 -10.29 -5.39 -10.41
N ALA A 381 -10.05 -4.08 -10.40
CA ALA A 381 -8.73 -3.52 -10.11
C ALA A 381 -8.22 -4.02 -8.74
N GLY A 382 -7.00 -4.55 -8.72
CA GLY A 382 -6.36 -5.12 -7.51
C GLY A 382 -6.87 -6.50 -7.11
N GLN A 383 -7.58 -7.23 -7.99
CA GLN A 383 -7.96 -8.61 -7.72
C GLN A 383 -6.84 -9.57 -8.17
N THR A 384 -6.31 -10.37 -7.26
CA THR A 384 -5.36 -11.44 -7.60
C THR A 384 -6.08 -12.71 -8.07
N ARG A 385 -5.56 -13.36 -9.12
CA ARG A 385 -6.01 -14.71 -9.51
C ARG A 385 -5.07 -15.78 -8.96
N PHE A 386 -5.60 -16.59 -8.06
CA PHE A 386 -4.84 -17.64 -7.36
C PHE A 386 -4.84 -18.96 -8.12
N LEU A 387 -3.77 -19.75 -7.95
CA LEU A 387 -3.63 -21.14 -8.42
C LEU A 387 -4.83 -22.00 -8.01
N THR A 388 -5.37 -21.76 -6.82
CA THR A 388 -6.51 -22.48 -6.24
C THR A 388 -7.86 -22.19 -6.92
N MET A 389 -7.91 -21.24 -7.86
CA MET A 389 -9.10 -20.99 -8.65
C MET A 389 -9.12 -21.90 -9.87
N SER A 390 -10.12 -22.80 -9.96
CA SER A 390 -10.24 -23.72 -11.10
C SER A 390 -10.38 -23.01 -12.46
N SER A 391 -10.83 -21.74 -12.46
CA SER A 391 -10.93 -20.90 -13.66
C SER A 391 -9.57 -20.53 -14.26
N ILE A 392 -8.46 -20.67 -13.52
CA ILE A 392 -7.10 -20.52 -14.06
C ILE A 392 -6.84 -21.52 -15.20
N PHE A 393 -7.31 -22.75 -15.05
CA PHE A 393 -7.02 -23.85 -15.98
C PHE A 393 -8.07 -24.01 -17.09
N GLN A 394 -8.88 -22.98 -17.31
CA GLN A 394 -9.84 -22.92 -18.40
C GLN A 394 -9.20 -22.18 -19.59
N GLU A 395 -9.99 -21.46 -20.40
CA GLU A 395 -9.46 -20.68 -21.53
C GLU A 395 -8.47 -19.60 -21.07
N GLY A 396 -7.36 -19.43 -21.79
CA GLY A 396 -6.39 -18.37 -21.53
C GLY A 396 -5.15 -18.78 -20.73
N PHE A 397 -4.99 -20.05 -20.37
CA PHE A 397 -3.78 -20.52 -19.66
C PHE A 397 -2.50 -20.28 -20.49
N GLU A 398 -2.60 -20.28 -21.82
CA GLU A 398 -1.49 -19.99 -22.73
C GLU A 398 -0.84 -18.62 -22.52
N LYS A 399 -1.57 -17.66 -21.95
CA LYS A 399 -1.03 -16.31 -21.62
C LYS A 399 -0.16 -16.30 -20.38
N ARG A 400 -0.22 -17.36 -19.57
CA ARG A 400 0.49 -17.49 -18.29
C ARG A 400 1.81 -18.23 -18.44
N ILE A 401 2.13 -18.69 -19.64
CA ILE A 401 3.34 -19.48 -19.89
C ILE A 401 4.20 -18.82 -20.95
N SER A 402 5.51 -18.99 -20.86
CA SER A 402 6.44 -18.51 -21.87
C SER A 402 7.58 -19.49 -22.14
N LEU A 403 8.09 -19.43 -23.37
CA LEU A 403 9.37 -20.01 -23.79
C LEU A 403 10.21 -18.87 -24.37
N ASN A 404 11.28 -18.50 -23.67
CA ASN A 404 12.20 -17.46 -24.10
C ASN A 404 13.60 -18.05 -24.31
N CYS A 405 14.31 -17.56 -25.32
CA CYS A 405 15.69 -17.92 -25.61
C CYS A 405 16.54 -16.66 -25.67
N TYR A 406 17.45 -16.50 -24.71
CA TYR A 406 18.37 -15.38 -24.62
C TYR A 406 19.71 -15.78 -25.24
N LYS A 407 20.07 -15.17 -26.37
CA LYS A 407 21.35 -15.45 -27.05
C LYS A 407 22.55 -15.05 -26.20
N GLU A 408 22.38 -13.97 -25.43
CA GLU A 408 23.37 -13.52 -24.46
C GLU A 408 22.96 -14.03 -23.08
N LYS A 409 23.95 -14.39 -22.27
CA LYS A 409 23.72 -14.96 -20.94
C LYS A 409 22.99 -13.91 -20.07
N PRO A 410 21.83 -14.24 -19.49
CA PRO A 410 21.19 -13.35 -18.54
C PRO A 410 22.11 -13.04 -17.36
N THR A 411 22.14 -11.77 -16.98
CA THR A 411 22.78 -11.30 -15.74
C THR A 411 22.00 -11.78 -14.52
N ALA A 412 20.67 -11.80 -14.61
CA ALA A 412 19.83 -12.39 -13.57
C ALA A 412 18.47 -12.87 -14.09
N ILE A 413 17.91 -13.87 -13.40
CA ILE A 413 16.48 -14.23 -13.47
C ILE A 413 15.90 -14.02 -12.06
N ILE A 414 14.94 -13.10 -11.96
CA ILE A 414 14.39 -12.59 -10.71
C ILE A 414 12.91 -12.96 -10.63
N LEU A 415 12.50 -13.62 -9.56
CA LEU A 415 11.11 -13.89 -9.22
C LEU A 415 10.80 -13.24 -7.88
N MET A 416 9.70 -12.49 -7.75
CA MET A 416 9.31 -11.87 -6.48
C MET A 416 7.80 -11.86 -6.28
N THR A 417 7.36 -11.82 -5.03
CA THR A 417 5.96 -11.59 -4.65
C THR A 417 5.60 -10.10 -4.70
N ASP A 418 4.31 -9.80 -4.68
CA ASP A 418 3.73 -8.45 -4.68
C ASP A 418 4.25 -7.58 -3.52
N GLY A 419 4.56 -8.16 -2.36
CA GLY A 419 5.16 -7.45 -1.25
C GLY A 419 6.51 -6.77 -1.55
N ILE A 420 7.18 -7.14 -2.64
CA ILE A 420 8.37 -6.45 -3.18
C ILE A 420 8.03 -5.65 -4.44
N SER A 421 7.28 -6.23 -5.39
CA SER A 421 7.01 -5.53 -6.65
C SER A 421 6.12 -4.30 -6.45
N ASP A 422 5.11 -4.36 -5.59
CA ASP A 422 4.22 -3.21 -5.36
C ASP A 422 4.97 -1.98 -4.83
N PRO A 423 5.83 -2.07 -3.80
CA PRO A 423 6.64 -0.95 -3.36
C PRO A 423 7.54 -0.30 -4.42
N TYR A 424 8.09 -1.08 -5.35
CA TYR A 424 9.04 -0.56 -6.34
C TYR A 424 8.32 -0.04 -7.59
N PHE A 425 7.28 -0.75 -8.03
CA PHE A 425 6.64 -0.49 -9.32
C PHE A 425 5.29 0.20 -9.21
N GLU A 426 4.56 0.02 -8.11
CA GLU A 426 3.24 0.61 -7.78
C GLU A 426 2.09 0.22 -8.71
N THR A 427 2.36 0.01 -10.01
CA THR A 427 1.40 -0.29 -11.06
C THR A 427 2.05 -1.11 -12.19
N ASP A 428 1.23 -1.73 -13.04
CA ASP A 428 1.69 -2.43 -14.24
C ASP A 428 2.50 -1.54 -15.20
N GLU A 429 2.21 -0.23 -15.24
CA GLU A 429 3.01 0.72 -16.03
C GLU A 429 4.39 0.93 -15.41
N GLY A 430 4.50 0.87 -14.09
CA GLY A 430 5.80 0.91 -13.41
C GLY A 430 6.68 -0.29 -13.74
N LEU A 431 6.11 -1.47 -14.02
CA LEU A 431 6.88 -2.64 -14.45
C LEU A 431 7.54 -2.44 -15.82
N LYS A 432 7.08 -1.47 -16.61
CA LYS A 432 7.67 -1.08 -17.90
C LYS A 432 8.74 0.01 -17.77
N ASP A 433 8.92 0.55 -16.57
CA ASP A 433 9.86 1.63 -16.29
C ASP A 433 11.25 1.07 -15.96
N GLY A 434 12.20 1.32 -16.87
CA GLY A 434 13.59 0.89 -16.70
C GLY A 434 14.29 1.52 -15.49
N GLU A 435 13.97 2.77 -15.14
CA GLU A 435 14.62 3.46 -14.01
C GLU A 435 14.23 2.81 -12.67
N LYS A 436 12.98 2.34 -12.56
CA LYS A 436 12.51 1.60 -11.38
C LYS A 436 13.22 0.25 -11.23
N TRP A 437 13.42 -0.47 -12.34
CA TRP A 437 14.20 -1.71 -12.33
C TRP A 437 15.67 -1.49 -11.98
N GLU A 438 16.29 -0.44 -12.54
CA GLU A 438 17.65 -0.06 -12.20
C GLU A 438 17.78 0.27 -10.71
N SER A 439 16.80 1.00 -10.14
CA SER A 439 16.76 1.29 -8.71
C SER A 439 16.73 0.01 -7.86
N LEU A 440 15.82 -0.94 -8.18
CA LEU A 440 15.75 -2.23 -7.49
C LEU A 440 17.07 -3.01 -7.59
N TRP A 441 17.63 -3.08 -8.79
CA TRP A 441 18.86 -3.83 -9.04
C TRP A 441 20.07 -3.23 -8.31
N ASN A 442 20.17 -1.90 -8.27
CA ASN A 442 21.25 -1.21 -7.54
C ASN A 442 21.12 -1.43 -6.02
N ASP A 443 19.91 -1.32 -5.46
CA ASP A 443 19.67 -1.60 -4.05
C ASP A 443 20.07 -3.05 -3.68
N LEU A 444 19.69 -4.02 -4.52
CA LEU A 444 20.07 -5.43 -4.36
C LEU A 444 21.57 -5.64 -4.46
N ASN A 445 22.24 -5.02 -5.44
CA ASN A 445 23.69 -5.13 -5.60
C ASN A 445 24.45 -4.57 -4.40
N ASP A 446 24.09 -3.36 -3.97
CA ASP A 446 24.77 -2.66 -2.89
C ASP A 446 24.55 -3.36 -1.55
N ALA A 447 23.33 -3.81 -1.28
CA ALA A 447 23.00 -4.45 0.00
C ALA A 447 23.39 -5.93 0.06
N VAL A 448 23.22 -6.67 -1.04
CA VAL A 448 23.22 -8.15 -1.01
C VAL A 448 24.21 -8.76 -1.99
N LEU A 449 24.12 -8.48 -3.29
CA LEU A 449 24.85 -9.28 -4.30
C LEU A 449 26.37 -9.04 -4.26
N SER A 450 26.82 -7.94 -3.64
CA SER A 450 28.24 -7.62 -3.41
C SER A 450 28.92 -8.44 -2.31
N LYS A 451 28.17 -9.22 -1.50
CA LYS A 451 28.79 -10.03 -0.43
C LYS A 451 29.60 -11.19 -1.00
N SER A 452 30.25 -12.00 -0.16
CA SER A 452 30.98 -13.19 -0.63
C SER A 452 30.78 -14.42 0.28
N GLU A 453 30.56 -14.19 1.56
CA GLU A 453 30.30 -15.25 2.54
C GLU A 453 28.81 -15.58 2.65
N GLU A 454 28.46 -16.86 2.60
CA GLU A 454 27.05 -17.35 2.55
C GLU A 454 26.17 -16.79 3.69
N GLU A 455 26.66 -16.79 4.92
CA GLU A 455 25.91 -16.29 6.07
C GLU A 455 25.76 -14.76 6.06
N GLU A 456 26.77 -14.04 5.55
CA GLU A 456 26.66 -12.59 5.34
C GLU A 456 25.63 -12.29 4.25
N PHE A 457 25.60 -13.07 3.17
CA PHE A 457 24.56 -12.96 2.14
C PHE A 457 23.16 -13.17 2.71
N LYS A 458 22.93 -14.26 3.44
CA LYS A 458 21.62 -14.58 4.00
C LYS A 458 21.15 -13.49 4.95
N SER A 459 21.99 -13.07 5.89
CA SER A 459 21.66 -11.99 6.82
C SER A 459 21.38 -10.67 6.11
N SER A 460 22.24 -10.27 5.16
CA SER A 460 22.04 -9.04 4.37
C SER A 460 20.76 -9.07 3.54
N MET A 461 20.40 -10.24 3.01
CA MET A 461 19.17 -10.42 2.25
C MET A 461 17.91 -10.28 3.12
N ILE A 462 17.92 -10.90 4.31
CA ILE A 462 16.83 -10.75 5.28
C ILE A 462 16.69 -9.29 5.73
N ASP A 463 17.81 -8.62 5.99
CA ASP A 463 17.81 -7.20 6.38
C ASP A 463 17.28 -6.31 5.25
N TRP A 464 17.74 -6.53 4.01
CA TRP A 464 17.28 -5.79 2.84
C TRP A 464 15.77 -5.95 2.64
N LEU A 465 15.25 -7.18 2.74
CA LEU A 465 13.81 -7.44 2.64
C LEU A 465 12.99 -6.65 3.66
N GLY A 466 13.58 -6.19 4.77
CA GLY A 466 12.91 -5.36 5.78
C GLY A 466 12.67 -3.88 5.40
N PHE A 467 13.02 -3.46 4.17
CA PHE A 467 13.02 -2.05 3.75
C PHE A 467 11.69 -1.32 4.06
N PRO A 468 11.72 -0.08 4.56
CA PRO A 468 10.49 0.66 4.84
C PRO A 468 9.78 1.03 3.54
N SER A 469 8.49 0.68 3.45
CA SER A 469 7.62 1.18 2.39
C SER A 469 6.27 1.61 2.97
N LYS A 470 5.79 2.78 2.56
CA LYS A 470 4.56 3.37 3.09
C LYS A 470 3.37 2.67 2.43
N GLY A 471 2.48 2.10 3.24
CA GLY A 471 1.29 1.40 2.75
C GLY A 471 1.52 -0.06 2.36
N HIS A 472 2.77 -0.50 2.22
CA HIS A 472 3.12 -1.87 1.89
C HIS A 472 3.69 -2.60 3.10
N HIS A 473 2.94 -3.58 3.58
CA HIS A 473 3.20 -4.27 4.85
C HIS A 473 3.15 -5.79 4.73
N ASP A 474 3.08 -6.30 3.50
CA ASP A 474 2.95 -7.72 3.21
C ASP A 474 4.23 -8.50 3.48
N ASP A 475 4.12 -9.82 3.44
CA ASP A 475 5.25 -10.71 3.32
C ASP A 475 6.08 -10.36 2.08
N ARG A 476 7.37 -10.66 2.13
CA ARG A 476 8.27 -10.32 1.01
C ARG A 476 9.12 -11.49 0.67
N THR A 477 9.03 -11.94 -0.57
CA THR A 477 9.71 -13.12 -1.05
C THR A 477 10.29 -12.90 -2.43
N ILE A 478 11.52 -13.37 -2.61
CA ILE A 478 12.26 -13.23 -3.85
C ILE A 478 13.22 -14.39 -4.05
N SER A 479 13.42 -14.76 -5.31
CA SER A 479 14.46 -15.65 -5.79
C SER A 479 15.22 -14.98 -6.93
N ILE A 480 16.55 -15.05 -6.89
CA ILE A 480 17.46 -14.46 -7.87
C ILE A 480 18.45 -15.54 -8.30
N LEU A 481 18.51 -15.84 -9.59
CA LEU A 481 19.55 -16.64 -10.22
C LEU A 481 20.48 -15.68 -10.95
N SER A 482 21.76 -15.65 -10.57
CA SER A 482 22.83 -14.80 -11.14
C SER A 482 24.01 -15.61 -11.65
#